data_AF-W4LHP3-F1
#
_entry.id   AF-W4LHP3-F1
#
_cell.length_a   1.000
_cell.length_b   1.000
_cell.length_c   1.000
_cell.angle_alpha   90.00
_cell.angle_beta   90.00
_cell.angle_gamma   90.00
#
_symmetry.space_group_name_H-M   'P 1'
#
loop_
_entity.id
_entity.type
_entity.pdbx_description
1 polymer ?
#
loop_
_entity_poly.entity_id
_entity_poly.type
_entity_poly.pdbx_seq_one_letter_code
_entity_poly.pdbx_strand_id
1 'polypeptide(L)'
;MLRITISTDAQAAAQYYTQGLTRANYYAHDHAITGQWFGRGAARLGLSGAVEKKHFRALIDNRHPFTGEQLTPRQSRKSGSKKKRRVAYDCTFNAPKSLTLLYEYTRDERLLEAFKSSVRSTMEQMELDARTQSGAGETKKTPFTGNLIWAEFIDFEARPVRREPTPAEAGDDEEITDPHLHAHCVVSGQTWVEDEDRWKALWFSRIKASGAFYEAAFHARLSKAVRELGYDTMPVQGGRWWEIAGISRRLREKFSLCTREIDEYANEVGVIGDKNRDGLGALTRSKKSASGVTLEDLRAKWRARLTAEDIAELEAAGRSGGQDRISSGDAIRFALDKALERSSAAERNDFLIDALRFGMGYVTLEDLEDTLILMEAEGQVIAAERNERTWITTPDVAEEEKALCEAVRDGTGTCEPFKTGHEFKPIIGENGQSFTLSEV
;
A
#
# COMPACT_ATOMS: atom_id res chain seq x y z
N MET A 1 2.31 -3.50 -5.69
CA MET A 1 1.44 -2.31 -5.53
C MET A 1 0.49 -2.52 -4.36
N LEU A 2 0.33 -1.54 -3.49
CA LEU A 2 -0.68 -1.47 -2.44
C LEU A 2 -1.77 -0.48 -2.87
N ARG A 3 -3.02 -0.94 -2.89
CA ARG A 3 -4.19 -0.09 -3.16
C ARG A 3 -5.11 -0.05 -1.96
N ILE A 4 -5.49 1.14 -1.51
CA ILE A 4 -6.42 1.33 -0.38
C ILE A 4 -7.75 1.85 -0.88
N THR A 5 -8.77 1.01 -0.87
CA THR A 5 -10.15 1.34 -1.28
C THR A 5 -11.06 1.51 -0.07
N ILE A 6 -11.90 2.55 -0.08
CA ILE A 6 -12.85 2.80 1.00
C ILE A 6 -14.22 2.28 0.58
N SER A 7 -14.81 1.39 1.36
CA SER A 7 -16.21 1.04 1.19
C SER A 7 -17.11 1.90 2.09
N THR A 8 -18.16 2.45 1.48
CA THR A 8 -19.21 3.21 2.18
C THR A 8 -20.58 2.52 2.12
N ASP A 9 -20.65 1.36 1.48
CA ASP A 9 -21.87 0.56 1.33
C ASP A 9 -21.68 -0.81 1.99
N ALA A 10 -22.36 -1.00 3.12
CA ALA A 10 -22.31 -2.24 3.88
C ALA A 10 -22.84 -3.45 3.09
N GLN A 11 -23.86 -3.26 2.26
CA GLN A 11 -24.45 -4.35 1.48
C GLN A 11 -23.51 -4.75 0.35
N ALA A 12 -22.99 -3.78 -0.41
CA ALA A 12 -22.02 -4.05 -1.47
C ALA A 12 -20.72 -4.65 -0.91
N ALA A 13 -20.20 -4.15 0.21
CA ALA A 13 -19.00 -4.70 0.85
C ALA A 13 -19.22 -6.15 1.30
N ALA A 14 -20.28 -6.43 2.07
CA ALA A 14 -20.51 -7.78 2.54
C ALA A 14 -20.77 -8.73 1.37
N GLN A 15 -21.56 -8.33 0.37
CA GLN A 15 -21.73 -9.15 -0.83
C GLN A 15 -20.39 -9.36 -1.53
N TYR A 16 -19.57 -8.33 -1.71
CA TYR A 16 -18.27 -8.47 -2.36
C TYR A 16 -17.31 -9.37 -1.59
N TYR A 17 -17.25 -9.36 -0.26
CA TYR A 17 -16.28 -10.15 0.48
C TYR A 17 -16.80 -11.53 0.93
N THR A 18 -18.11 -11.68 1.20
CA THR A 18 -18.73 -12.94 1.65
C THR A 18 -19.42 -13.74 0.54
N GLN A 19 -19.66 -13.10 -0.60
CA GLN A 19 -20.14 -13.76 -1.81
C GLN A 19 -19.20 -13.48 -2.97
N GLY A 20 -18.53 -12.35 -3.05
CA GLY A 20 -17.73 -11.94 -4.18
C GLY A 20 -16.29 -12.40 -4.13
N LEU A 21 -15.64 -12.55 -2.97
CA LEU A 21 -14.31 -13.20 -2.81
C LEU A 21 -14.47 -14.70 -2.59
N THR A 22 -15.50 -15.07 -1.83
CA THR A 22 -15.89 -16.49 -1.67
C THR A 22 -16.54 -17.08 -2.94
N ARG A 23 -17.08 -16.25 -3.87
CA ARG A 23 -17.36 -16.62 -5.28
C ARG A 23 -16.41 -15.96 -6.30
N ALA A 24 -15.37 -15.21 -5.92
CA ALA A 24 -14.33 -14.79 -6.90
C ALA A 24 -13.33 -15.90 -7.11
N ASN A 25 -13.30 -16.87 -6.20
CA ASN A 25 -13.35 -18.26 -6.61
C ASN A 25 -14.64 -18.47 -7.41
N TYR A 26 -14.69 -18.04 -8.68
CA TYR A 26 -15.83 -18.31 -9.58
C TYR A 26 -16.03 -19.81 -9.82
N TYR A 27 -15.14 -20.60 -9.21
CA TYR A 27 -14.65 -21.85 -9.73
C TYR A 27 -14.23 -22.89 -8.66
N ALA A 28 -14.04 -22.55 -7.37
CA ALA A 28 -13.61 -23.56 -6.39
C ALA A 28 -14.79 -24.34 -5.77
N HIS A 29 -14.95 -25.61 -6.13
CA HIS A 29 -15.86 -26.53 -5.42
C HIS A 29 -15.22 -27.29 -4.23
N ASP A 30 -13.89 -27.24 -4.02
CA ASP A 30 -13.24 -27.98 -2.90
C ASP A 30 -12.19 -27.22 -2.08
N HIS A 31 -11.74 -26.01 -2.49
CA HIS A 31 -10.73 -25.22 -1.76
C HIS A 31 -11.13 -23.76 -1.62
N ALA A 32 -12.28 -23.50 -0.97
CA ALA A 32 -12.68 -22.14 -0.67
C ALA A 32 -11.58 -21.45 0.15
N ILE A 33 -10.92 -20.44 -0.44
CA ILE A 33 -10.03 -19.52 0.27
C ILE A 33 -10.83 -18.99 1.46
N THR A 34 -10.53 -19.56 2.61
CA THR A 34 -11.14 -19.20 3.86
C THR A 34 -10.29 -18.08 4.40
N GLY A 35 -10.82 -16.86 4.36
CA GLY A 35 -10.10 -15.71 4.88
C GLY A 35 -9.69 -15.95 6.32
N GLN A 36 -8.66 -15.24 6.79
CA GLN A 36 -8.16 -15.38 8.16
C GLN A 36 -8.29 -14.06 8.93
N TRP A 37 -8.71 -14.15 10.18
CA TRP A 37 -8.79 -13.01 11.09
C TRP A 37 -7.41 -12.67 11.67
N PHE A 38 -7.11 -11.38 11.71
CA PHE A 38 -5.91 -10.84 12.32
C PHE A 38 -6.18 -9.49 12.99
N GLY A 39 -5.23 -9.09 13.83
CA GLY A 39 -5.21 -7.82 14.54
C GLY A 39 -5.62 -7.92 16.00
N ARG A 40 -5.07 -7.02 16.80
CA ARG A 40 -5.33 -6.88 18.24
C ARG A 40 -6.82 -6.59 18.49
N GLY A 41 -7.45 -5.83 17.61
CA GLY A 41 -8.89 -5.58 17.67
C GLY A 41 -9.72 -6.83 17.40
N ALA A 42 -9.29 -7.68 16.45
CA ALA A 42 -9.95 -8.96 16.18
C ALA A 42 -9.82 -9.90 17.38
N ALA A 43 -8.62 -10.02 17.95
CA ALA A 43 -8.37 -10.80 19.15
C ALA A 43 -9.24 -10.34 20.33
N ARG A 44 -9.39 -9.03 20.54
CA ARG A 44 -10.26 -8.47 21.59
C ARG A 44 -11.74 -8.86 21.42
N LEU A 45 -12.20 -9.03 20.18
CA LEU A 45 -13.55 -9.51 19.89
C LEU A 45 -13.69 -11.03 19.97
N GLY A 46 -12.62 -11.78 20.24
CA GLY A 46 -12.59 -13.24 20.18
C GLY A 46 -12.58 -13.80 18.76
N LEU A 47 -12.21 -12.99 17.75
CA LEU A 47 -12.08 -13.42 16.36
C LEU A 47 -10.66 -13.94 16.10
N SER A 48 -10.56 -15.18 15.64
CA SER A 48 -9.30 -15.82 15.25
C SER A 48 -9.55 -16.89 14.19
N GLY A 49 -8.50 -17.28 13.47
CA GLY A 49 -8.58 -18.33 12.45
C GLY A 49 -9.51 -17.95 11.30
N ALA A 50 -10.30 -18.91 10.85
CA ALA A 50 -11.16 -18.80 9.68
C ALA A 50 -12.24 -17.70 9.80
N VAL A 51 -12.42 -16.92 8.73
CA VAL A 51 -13.45 -15.90 8.62
C VAL A 51 -14.80 -16.54 8.31
N GLU A 52 -15.68 -16.55 9.31
CA GLU A 52 -17.09 -16.89 9.10
C GLU A 52 -17.86 -15.72 8.50
N LYS A 53 -18.68 -16.02 7.46
CA LYS A 53 -19.52 -15.02 6.78
C LYS A 53 -20.41 -14.23 7.74
N LYS A 54 -20.95 -14.89 8.78
CA LYS A 54 -21.81 -14.27 9.79
C LYS A 54 -21.06 -13.22 10.64
N HIS A 55 -19.84 -13.55 11.08
CA HIS A 55 -19.01 -12.64 11.89
C HIS A 55 -18.53 -11.46 11.05
N PHE A 56 -18.09 -11.71 9.82
CA PHE A 56 -17.70 -10.66 8.89
C PHE A 56 -18.87 -9.70 8.62
N ARG A 57 -20.06 -10.24 8.34
CA ARG A 57 -21.25 -9.41 8.11
C ARG A 57 -21.62 -8.57 9.33
N ALA A 58 -21.53 -9.12 10.54
CA ALA A 58 -21.81 -8.39 11.78
C ALA A 58 -20.92 -7.15 11.91
N LEU A 59 -19.60 -7.28 11.71
CA LEU A 59 -18.66 -6.15 11.73
C LEU A 59 -18.98 -5.08 10.68
N ILE A 60 -19.27 -5.50 9.45
CA ILE A 60 -19.69 -4.59 8.37
C ILE A 60 -20.99 -3.86 8.71
N ASP A 61 -21.86 -4.47 9.51
CA ASP A 61 -23.09 -3.85 10.04
C ASP A 61 -22.89 -3.07 11.35
N ASN A 62 -21.65 -2.92 11.82
CA ASN A 62 -21.29 -2.27 13.10
C ASN A 62 -21.89 -2.99 14.32
N ARG A 63 -21.93 -4.32 14.27
CA ARG A 63 -22.42 -5.19 15.34
C ARG A 63 -21.31 -6.13 15.81
N HIS A 64 -21.33 -6.42 17.11
CA HIS A 64 -20.44 -7.37 17.73
C HIS A 64 -20.73 -8.78 17.16
N PRO A 65 -19.70 -9.53 16.72
CA PRO A 65 -19.89 -10.78 16.00
C PRO A 65 -20.60 -11.88 16.81
N PHE A 66 -20.43 -11.87 18.13
CA PHE A 66 -21.04 -12.85 19.05
C PHE A 66 -22.31 -12.37 19.77
N THR A 67 -22.30 -11.18 20.37
CA THR A 67 -23.46 -10.66 21.14
C THR A 67 -24.49 -9.94 20.27
N GLY A 68 -24.13 -9.51 19.06
CA GLY A 68 -24.99 -8.70 18.19
C GLY A 68 -25.14 -7.24 18.61
N GLU A 69 -24.55 -6.84 19.74
CA GLU A 69 -24.58 -5.48 20.26
C GLU A 69 -23.90 -4.49 19.31
N GLN A 70 -24.34 -3.23 19.34
CA GLN A 70 -23.75 -2.22 18.49
C GLN A 70 -22.35 -1.83 18.99
N LEU A 71 -21.34 -1.89 18.11
CA LEU A 71 -19.96 -1.56 18.48
C LEU A 71 -19.79 -0.06 18.71
N THR A 72 -20.00 0.77 17.68
CA THR A 72 -19.76 2.22 17.79
C THR A 72 -21.06 2.99 18.07
N PRO A 73 -21.04 4.09 18.87
CA PRO A 73 -22.25 4.81 19.29
C PRO A 73 -23.10 5.39 18.14
N ARG A 74 -22.50 5.67 16.98
CA ARG A 74 -23.20 6.26 15.83
C ARG A 74 -23.28 5.29 14.67
N GLN A 75 -24.50 4.82 14.37
CA GLN A 75 -24.85 4.40 13.02
C GLN A 75 -25.25 5.66 12.25
N SER A 76 -24.48 6.12 11.25
CA SER A 76 -24.97 7.19 10.36
C SER A 76 -26.06 6.61 9.44
N ARG A 77 -27.25 6.42 10.00
CA ARG A 77 -28.48 6.00 9.34
C ARG A 77 -29.58 7.06 9.47
N LYS A 78 -29.24 8.33 9.75
CA LYS A 78 -30.22 9.40 9.54
C LYS A 78 -30.45 9.51 8.03
N SER A 79 -31.60 9.01 7.59
CA SER A 79 -32.18 9.31 6.27
C SER A 79 -32.01 10.82 6.01
N GLY A 80 -31.30 11.17 4.93
CA GLY A 80 -30.98 12.56 4.58
C GLY A 80 -29.59 13.10 4.99
N SER A 81 -28.75 12.37 5.73
CA SER A 81 -27.37 12.83 6.00
C SER A 81 -26.45 12.62 4.78
N LYS A 82 -25.80 13.69 4.31
CA LYS A 82 -24.93 13.67 3.11
C LYS A 82 -23.66 12.78 3.22
N LYS A 83 -23.26 12.31 4.41
CA LYS A 83 -22.04 11.50 4.61
C LYS A 83 -22.37 10.09 5.09
N LYS A 84 -22.23 9.11 4.20
CA LYS A 84 -22.35 7.66 4.52
C LYS A 84 -21.21 7.22 5.44
N ARG A 85 -21.49 6.28 6.35
CA ARG A 85 -20.49 5.63 7.22
C ARG A 85 -19.45 4.93 6.34
N ARG A 86 -18.17 5.08 6.68
CA ARG A 86 -17.12 4.21 6.14
C ARG A 86 -17.21 2.87 6.86
N VAL A 87 -17.54 1.82 6.13
CA VAL A 87 -17.87 0.51 6.74
C VAL A 87 -16.63 -0.36 6.86
N ALA A 88 -15.75 -0.28 5.86
CA ALA A 88 -14.50 -1.02 5.79
C ALA A 88 -13.51 -0.31 4.86
N TYR A 89 -12.25 -0.69 4.99
CA TYR A 89 -11.14 -0.28 4.14
C TYR A 89 -10.49 -1.54 3.60
N ASP A 90 -10.26 -1.61 2.30
CA ASP A 90 -9.60 -2.75 1.65
C ASP A 90 -8.19 -2.34 1.27
N CYS A 91 -7.20 -2.90 1.97
CA CYS A 91 -5.79 -2.80 1.63
C CYS A 91 -5.42 -3.99 0.75
N THR A 92 -5.38 -3.76 -0.57
CA THR A 92 -5.06 -4.78 -1.56
C THR A 92 -3.56 -4.76 -1.88
N PHE A 93 -2.83 -5.79 -1.46
CA PHE A 93 -1.40 -5.97 -1.73
C PHE A 93 -1.21 -6.84 -2.96
N ASN A 94 -0.47 -6.36 -3.95
CA ASN A 94 -0.22 -7.07 -5.21
C ASN A 94 1.24 -7.48 -5.28
N ALA A 95 1.48 -8.77 -5.49
CA ALA A 95 2.82 -9.29 -5.77
C ALA A 95 3.34 -8.76 -7.12
N PRO A 96 4.67 -8.68 -7.31
CA PRO A 96 5.26 -8.56 -8.64
C PRO A 96 4.76 -9.66 -9.57
N LYS A 97 4.69 -9.34 -10.88
CA LYS A 97 4.16 -10.30 -11.85
C LYS A 97 5.07 -11.50 -12.00
N SER A 98 6.38 -11.28 -11.99
CA SER A 98 7.38 -12.35 -11.99
C SER A 98 7.22 -13.33 -10.83
N LEU A 99 6.97 -12.82 -9.61
CA LEU A 99 6.74 -13.67 -8.43
C LEU A 99 5.49 -14.53 -8.60
N THR A 100 4.40 -13.92 -9.09
CA THR A 100 3.16 -14.67 -9.38
C THR A 100 3.40 -15.80 -10.37
N LEU A 101 4.07 -15.50 -11.50
CA LEU A 101 4.32 -16.47 -12.56
C LEU A 101 5.23 -17.59 -12.08
N LEU A 102 6.28 -17.25 -11.32
CA LEU A 102 7.18 -18.23 -10.74
C LEU A 102 6.43 -19.15 -9.78
N TYR A 103 5.65 -18.60 -8.85
CA TYR A 103 4.87 -19.41 -7.90
C TYR A 103 3.81 -20.28 -8.59
N GLU A 104 3.07 -19.79 -9.59
CA GLU A 104 2.07 -20.61 -10.28
C GLU A 104 2.72 -21.74 -11.12
N TYR A 105 3.95 -21.52 -11.61
CA TYR A 105 4.72 -22.55 -12.29
C TYR A 105 5.30 -23.59 -11.32
N THR A 106 6.08 -23.16 -10.33
CA THR A 106 6.84 -24.04 -9.43
C THR A 106 6.01 -24.62 -8.31
N ARG A 107 4.94 -23.92 -7.90
CA ARG A 107 4.15 -24.21 -6.69
C ARG A 107 5.00 -24.21 -5.42
N ASP A 108 6.08 -23.43 -5.40
CA ASP A 108 6.92 -23.28 -4.21
C ASP A 108 6.18 -22.47 -3.13
N GLU A 109 5.62 -23.18 -2.16
CA GLU A 109 4.86 -22.59 -1.05
C GLU A 109 5.69 -21.62 -0.19
N ARG A 110 7.03 -21.69 -0.25
CA ARG A 110 7.90 -20.72 0.45
C ARG A 110 7.75 -19.31 -0.12
N LEU A 111 7.55 -19.18 -1.43
CA LEU A 111 7.27 -17.88 -2.08
C LEU A 111 5.92 -17.31 -1.64
N LEU A 112 4.91 -18.18 -1.51
CA LEU A 112 3.60 -17.78 -1.01
C LEU A 112 3.67 -17.33 0.45
N GLU A 113 4.43 -18.03 1.29
CA GLU A 113 4.59 -17.65 2.69
C GLU A 113 5.41 -16.36 2.85
N ALA A 114 6.44 -16.15 2.03
CA ALA A 114 7.16 -14.87 1.96
C ALA A 114 6.21 -13.71 1.60
N PHE A 115 5.28 -13.92 0.66
CA PHE A 115 4.24 -12.96 0.33
C PHE A 115 3.29 -12.69 1.51
N LYS A 116 2.71 -13.74 2.11
CA LYS A 116 1.77 -13.63 3.24
C LYS A 116 2.40 -12.95 4.44
N SER A 117 3.61 -13.37 4.85
CA SER A 117 4.33 -12.78 5.97
C SER A 117 4.65 -11.30 5.74
N SER A 118 5.03 -10.91 4.52
CA SER A 118 5.28 -9.51 4.16
C SER A 118 4.00 -8.66 4.21
N VAL A 119 2.86 -9.21 3.76
CA VAL A 119 1.54 -8.56 3.89
C VAL A 119 1.20 -8.35 5.37
N ARG A 120 1.29 -9.41 6.18
CA ARG A 120 0.94 -9.39 7.61
C ARG A 120 1.81 -8.42 8.40
N SER A 121 3.13 -8.47 8.22
CA SER A 121 4.07 -7.54 8.87
C SER A 121 3.75 -6.08 8.53
N THR A 122 3.36 -5.82 7.28
CA THR A 122 2.95 -4.47 6.86
C THR A 122 1.61 -4.05 7.46
N MET A 123 0.65 -4.97 7.58
CA MET A 123 -0.64 -4.72 8.24
C MET A 123 -0.50 -4.51 9.75
N GLU A 124 0.41 -5.22 10.42
CA GLU A 124 0.75 -5.02 11.83
C GLU A 124 1.37 -3.63 12.05
N GLN A 125 2.19 -3.17 11.12
CA GLN A 125 2.70 -1.80 11.15
C GLN A 125 1.56 -0.77 10.96
N MET A 126 0.67 -0.96 9.99
CA MET A 126 -0.52 -0.11 9.84
C MET A 126 -1.40 -0.13 11.10
N GLU A 127 -1.43 -1.25 11.83
CA GLU A 127 -2.20 -1.39 13.06
C GLU A 127 -1.68 -0.48 14.18
N LEU A 128 -0.36 -0.30 14.30
CA LEU A 128 0.23 0.65 15.25
C LEU A 128 -0.21 2.10 14.95
N ASP A 129 -0.40 2.42 13.67
CA ASP A 129 -0.84 3.74 13.21
C ASP A 129 -2.36 3.96 13.26
N ALA A 130 -3.12 2.95 13.70
CA ALA A 130 -4.56 3.05 13.85
C ALA A 130 -4.93 4.17 14.84
N ARG A 131 -5.86 5.05 14.43
CA ARG A 131 -6.32 6.19 15.22
C ARG A 131 -7.84 6.26 15.25
N THR A 132 -8.38 6.98 16.23
CA THR A 132 -9.78 7.43 16.25
C THR A 132 -9.84 8.96 16.21
N GLN A 133 -11.00 9.53 15.90
CA GLN A 133 -11.25 10.95 16.14
C GLN A 133 -11.85 11.15 17.54
N SER A 134 -11.41 12.20 18.24
CA SER A 134 -11.97 12.67 19.51
C SER A 134 -12.15 14.20 19.48
N GLY A 135 -12.97 14.73 20.37
CA GLY A 135 -13.27 16.18 20.44
C GLY A 135 -14.14 16.73 19.31
N ALA A 136 -14.41 18.03 19.36
CA ALA A 136 -15.19 18.79 18.37
C ALA A 136 -14.61 20.21 18.19
N GLY A 137 -14.75 20.77 16.98
CA GLY A 137 -14.21 22.10 16.66
C GLY A 137 -12.71 22.17 16.88
N GLU A 138 -12.27 23.18 17.63
CA GLU A 138 -10.86 23.45 17.97
C GLU A 138 -10.22 22.39 18.89
N THR A 139 -11.04 21.57 19.57
CA THR A 139 -10.54 20.49 20.45
C THR A 139 -10.35 19.15 19.73
N LYS A 140 -10.50 19.13 18.40
CA LYS A 140 -10.43 17.90 17.61
C LYS A 140 -9.01 17.30 17.67
N LYS A 141 -8.92 16.07 18.17
CA LYS A 141 -7.67 15.29 18.24
C LYS A 141 -7.81 13.97 17.51
N THR A 142 -6.67 13.40 17.11
CA THR A 142 -6.61 12.07 16.47
C THR A 142 -5.72 11.11 17.26
N PRO A 143 -6.12 10.70 18.49
CA PRO A 143 -5.31 9.82 19.31
C PRO A 143 -5.11 8.45 18.66
N PHE A 144 -3.95 7.87 18.92
CA PHE A 144 -3.64 6.48 18.56
C PHE A 144 -4.52 5.52 19.36
N THR A 145 -4.85 4.43 18.69
CA THR A 145 -5.61 3.29 19.23
C THR A 145 -4.80 2.01 19.11
N GLY A 146 -3.88 1.91 18.14
CA GLY A 146 -2.92 0.80 18.03
C GLY A 146 -3.57 -0.57 17.84
N ASN A 147 -4.80 -0.62 17.29
CA ASN A 147 -5.52 -1.86 17.04
C ASN A 147 -6.43 -1.75 15.81
N LEU A 148 -6.43 -2.79 14.99
CA LEU A 148 -7.27 -3.01 13.83
C LEU A 148 -7.98 -4.36 13.96
N ILE A 149 -9.06 -4.50 13.20
CA ILE A 149 -9.71 -5.78 12.93
C ILE A 149 -9.63 -5.97 11.43
N TRP A 150 -8.89 -6.96 10.94
CA TRP A 150 -8.89 -7.25 9.49
C TRP A 150 -9.07 -8.73 9.17
N ALA A 151 -9.73 -8.95 8.04
CA ALA A 151 -9.81 -10.26 7.39
C ALA A 151 -8.87 -10.25 6.18
N GLU A 152 -7.95 -11.20 6.14
CA GLU A 152 -7.06 -11.45 5.00
C GLU A 152 -7.64 -12.50 4.07
N PHE A 153 -7.71 -12.21 2.78
CA PHE A 153 -8.07 -13.15 1.73
C PHE A 153 -6.97 -13.15 0.66
N ILE A 154 -6.38 -14.31 0.40
CA ILE A 154 -5.36 -14.47 -0.66
C ILE A 154 -6.06 -14.88 -1.94
N ASP A 155 -5.80 -14.20 -3.03
CA ASP A 155 -6.39 -14.47 -4.33
C ASP A 155 -5.26 -14.60 -5.37
N PHE A 156 -5.50 -15.44 -6.39
CA PHE A 156 -4.54 -15.82 -7.43
C PHE A 156 -5.00 -15.37 -8.81
N GLU A 157 -6.15 -14.70 -8.91
CA GLU A 157 -6.80 -14.38 -10.18
C GLU A 157 -6.79 -12.88 -10.45
N ALA A 158 -6.41 -12.48 -11.66
CA ALA A 158 -6.66 -11.14 -12.14
C ALA A 158 -8.16 -10.94 -12.45
N ARG A 159 -8.55 -9.70 -12.74
CA ARG A 159 -9.86 -9.45 -13.33
C ARG A 159 -9.96 -10.15 -14.71
N PRO A 160 -11.10 -10.81 -15.04
CA PRO A 160 -11.33 -11.33 -16.37
C PRO A 160 -11.35 -10.22 -17.42
N VAL A 161 -10.75 -10.51 -18.58
CA VAL A 161 -10.71 -9.64 -19.76
C VAL A 161 -11.41 -10.35 -20.90
N ARG A 162 -12.28 -9.63 -21.62
CA ARG A 162 -12.84 -10.13 -22.88
C ARG A 162 -11.86 -9.81 -24.01
N ARG A 163 -11.53 -10.82 -24.81
CA ARG A 163 -10.83 -10.61 -26.08
C ARG A 163 -11.33 -11.60 -27.10
N GLU A 164 -11.17 -11.25 -28.38
CA GLU A 164 -11.38 -12.22 -29.46
C GLU A 164 -10.40 -13.40 -29.26
N PRO A 165 -10.89 -14.65 -29.30
CA PRO A 165 -10.03 -15.81 -29.18
C PRO A 165 -9.02 -15.84 -30.33
N THR A 166 -7.77 -16.22 -30.02
CA THR A 166 -6.79 -16.48 -31.08
C THR A 166 -7.12 -17.79 -31.80
N PRO A 167 -6.67 -18.03 -33.04
CA PRO A 167 -6.92 -19.30 -33.74
C PRO A 167 -6.43 -20.54 -32.99
N ALA A 168 -5.50 -20.38 -32.05
CA ALA A 168 -5.00 -21.44 -31.18
C ALA A 168 -5.88 -21.72 -29.95
N GLU A 169 -6.88 -20.87 -29.69
CA GLU A 169 -7.73 -20.86 -28.48
C GLU A 169 -9.22 -21.05 -28.84
N ALA A 170 -9.51 -21.77 -29.93
CA ALA A 170 -10.86 -21.88 -30.51
C ALA A 170 -11.94 -22.41 -29.53
N GLY A 171 -12.85 -21.52 -29.16
CA GLY A 171 -14.06 -21.73 -28.37
C GLY A 171 -14.68 -20.34 -28.06
N ASP A 172 -16.00 -20.22 -28.09
CA ASP A 172 -16.80 -18.99 -27.93
C ASP A 172 -16.19 -17.91 -27.00
N ASP A 173 -16.29 -16.61 -27.37
CA ASP A 173 -15.98 -15.40 -26.56
C ASP A 173 -15.52 -15.69 -25.11
N GLU A 174 -14.30 -16.22 -24.94
CA GLU A 174 -13.88 -16.70 -23.62
C GLU A 174 -13.34 -15.51 -22.81
N GLU A 175 -13.99 -15.22 -21.67
CA GLU A 175 -13.41 -14.34 -20.66
C GLU A 175 -12.13 -14.98 -20.12
N ILE A 176 -10.97 -14.38 -20.42
CA ILE A 176 -9.66 -14.89 -19.97
C ILE A 176 -9.29 -14.23 -18.66
N THR A 177 -8.88 -15.06 -17.71
CA THR A 177 -8.34 -14.61 -16.41
C THR A 177 -6.87 -14.94 -16.35
N ASP A 178 -6.04 -13.96 -16.00
CA ASP A 178 -4.58 -14.13 -15.82
C ASP A 178 -4.24 -14.50 -14.36
N PRO A 179 -3.12 -15.19 -14.11
CA PRO A 179 -2.65 -15.44 -12.76
C PRO A 179 -2.19 -14.12 -12.13
N HIS A 180 -2.65 -13.77 -10.94
CA HIS A 180 -2.22 -12.59 -10.20
C HIS A 180 -2.30 -12.83 -8.70
N LEU A 181 -1.15 -13.05 -8.05
CA LEU A 181 -1.10 -13.22 -6.60
C LEU A 181 -1.30 -11.88 -5.90
N HIS A 182 -2.35 -11.80 -5.09
CA HIS A 182 -2.65 -10.62 -4.29
C HIS A 182 -3.39 -10.97 -3.00
N ALA A 183 -3.38 -10.06 -2.05
CA ALA A 183 -4.08 -10.19 -0.77
C ALA A 183 -5.04 -9.02 -0.57
N HIS A 184 -6.30 -9.33 -0.26
CA HIS A 184 -7.27 -8.38 0.25
C HIS A 184 -7.25 -8.39 1.78
N CYS A 185 -6.72 -7.33 2.39
CA CYS A 185 -6.80 -7.11 3.82
C CYS A 185 -7.95 -6.14 4.12
N VAL A 186 -9.12 -6.70 4.47
CA VAL A 186 -10.34 -5.94 4.70
C VAL A 186 -10.42 -5.52 6.16
N VAL A 187 -10.07 -4.27 6.42
CA VAL A 187 -10.07 -3.64 7.74
C VAL A 187 -11.47 -3.14 8.07
N SER A 188 -12.00 -3.56 9.22
CA SER A 188 -13.27 -3.04 9.73
C SER A 188 -13.16 -1.57 10.11
N GLY A 189 -14.23 -0.78 9.90
CA GLY A 189 -14.27 0.62 10.29
C GLY A 189 -14.35 0.90 11.80
N GLN A 190 -13.98 -0.05 12.65
CA GLN A 190 -14.02 0.08 14.12
C GLN A 190 -12.63 -0.13 14.71
N THR A 191 -12.35 0.56 15.81
CA THR A 191 -11.14 0.40 16.62
C THR A 191 -11.49 0.60 18.09
N TRP A 192 -10.75 -0.04 18.97
CA TRP A 192 -10.94 0.01 20.41
C TRP A 192 -10.17 1.18 21.03
N VAL A 193 -10.78 1.87 22.00
CA VAL A 193 -10.12 2.93 22.78
C VAL A 193 -10.02 2.47 24.23
N GLU A 194 -8.80 2.16 24.68
CA GLU A 194 -8.55 1.60 26.01
C GLU A 194 -9.02 2.54 27.13
N ASP A 195 -8.64 3.82 27.07
CA ASP A 195 -8.98 4.82 28.09
C ASP A 195 -10.49 5.10 28.22
N GLU A 196 -11.27 4.79 27.18
CA GLU A 196 -12.72 5.03 27.13
C GLU A 196 -13.55 3.73 27.27
N ASP A 197 -12.89 2.57 27.42
CA ASP A 197 -13.48 1.23 27.44
C ASP A 197 -14.59 1.03 26.39
N ARG A 198 -14.34 1.48 25.15
CA ARG A 198 -15.35 1.39 24.09
C ARG A 198 -14.80 1.36 22.68
N TRP A 199 -15.61 0.81 21.78
CA TRP A 199 -15.38 0.86 20.33
C TRP A 199 -15.74 2.23 19.75
N LYS A 200 -14.86 2.77 18.90
CA LYS A 200 -15.08 3.99 18.12
C LYS A 200 -14.83 3.75 16.64
N ALA A 201 -15.22 4.74 15.83
CA ALA A 201 -14.97 4.73 14.40
C ALA A 201 -13.48 4.91 14.11
N LEU A 202 -12.93 4.01 13.30
CA LEU A 202 -11.54 4.07 12.84
C LEU A 202 -11.32 5.28 11.91
N TRP A 203 -10.35 6.10 12.28
CA TRP A 203 -9.84 7.21 11.47
C TRP A 203 -8.67 6.75 10.59
N PHE A 204 -8.99 6.07 9.49
CA PHE A 204 -8.00 5.48 8.58
C PHE A 204 -7.34 6.49 7.61
N SER A 205 -7.71 7.76 7.67
CA SER A 205 -7.28 8.75 6.65
C SER A 205 -5.77 8.98 6.65
N ARG A 206 -5.10 8.89 7.81
CA ARG A 206 -3.63 9.02 7.90
C ARG A 206 -2.93 7.81 7.28
N ILE A 207 -3.34 6.59 7.63
CA ILE A 207 -2.83 5.36 7.01
C ILE A 207 -2.98 5.42 5.49
N LYS A 208 -4.15 5.87 5.00
CA LYS A 208 -4.37 6.05 3.56
C LYS A 208 -3.43 7.09 2.95
N ALA A 209 -3.16 8.20 3.62
CA ALA A 209 -2.24 9.23 3.14
C ALA A 209 -0.80 8.71 3.07
N SER A 210 -0.39 7.86 4.01
CA SER A 210 0.91 7.18 4.04
C SER A 210 0.94 5.89 3.18
N GLY A 211 0.02 5.71 2.23
CA GLY A 211 -0.07 4.49 1.42
C GLY A 211 1.22 4.14 0.67
N ALA A 212 1.95 5.15 0.17
CA ALA A 212 3.23 4.95 -0.52
C ALA A 212 4.33 4.42 0.41
N PHE A 213 4.28 4.79 1.69
CA PHE A 213 5.22 4.33 2.71
C PHE A 213 5.01 2.85 3.03
N TYR A 214 3.78 2.45 3.32
CA TYR A 214 3.48 1.02 3.54
C TYR A 214 3.69 0.18 2.28
N GLU A 215 3.47 0.75 1.10
CA GLU A 215 3.78 0.09 -0.17
C GLU A 215 5.28 -0.19 -0.32
N ALA A 216 6.13 0.80 -0.01
CA ALA A 216 7.58 0.63 -0.02
C ALA A 216 8.03 -0.40 1.03
N ALA A 217 7.49 -0.34 2.25
CA ALA A 217 7.81 -1.29 3.31
C ALA A 217 7.42 -2.72 2.94
N PHE A 218 6.23 -2.93 2.36
CA PHE A 218 5.79 -4.22 1.85
C PHE A 218 6.75 -4.78 0.78
N HIS A 219 7.12 -3.96 -0.20
CA HIS A 219 8.00 -4.41 -1.28
C HIS A 219 9.44 -4.67 -0.81
N ALA A 220 9.93 -3.91 0.18
CA ALA A 220 11.23 -4.13 0.81
C ALA A 220 11.26 -5.46 1.57
N ARG A 221 10.26 -5.73 2.43
CA ARG A 221 10.12 -7.01 3.14
C ARG A 221 10.03 -8.19 2.17
N LEU A 222 9.18 -8.08 1.15
CA LEU A 222 8.97 -9.18 0.19
C LEU A 222 10.20 -9.45 -0.68
N SER A 223 10.87 -8.41 -1.17
CA SER A 223 12.07 -8.59 -1.99
C SER A 223 13.20 -9.23 -1.19
N LYS A 224 13.43 -8.79 0.05
CA LYS A 224 14.43 -9.40 0.94
C LYS A 224 14.11 -10.88 1.21
N ALA A 225 12.87 -11.20 1.58
CA ALA A 225 12.46 -12.58 1.82
C ALA A 225 12.63 -13.49 0.58
N VAL A 226 12.32 -12.97 -0.62
CA VAL A 226 12.48 -13.72 -1.87
C VAL A 226 13.96 -13.95 -2.22
N ARG A 227 14.82 -12.97 -1.94
CA ARG A 227 16.27 -13.13 -2.07
C ARG A 227 16.85 -14.13 -1.08
N GLU A 228 16.36 -14.14 0.16
CA GLU A 228 16.74 -15.14 1.16
C GLU A 228 16.35 -16.57 0.77
N LEU A 229 15.31 -16.72 -0.05
CA LEU A 229 14.94 -18.01 -0.68
C LEU A 229 15.85 -18.41 -1.86
N GLY A 230 16.78 -17.53 -2.27
CA GLY A 230 17.73 -17.78 -3.35
C GLY A 230 17.32 -17.22 -4.71
N TYR A 231 16.28 -16.38 -4.77
CA TYR A 231 15.87 -15.72 -6.01
C TYR A 231 16.35 -14.28 -6.04
N ASP A 232 17.31 -13.97 -6.89
CA ASP A 232 17.70 -12.60 -7.11
C ASP A 232 16.54 -11.74 -7.64
N THR A 233 16.56 -10.46 -7.29
CA THR A 233 15.58 -9.47 -7.72
C THR A 233 16.25 -8.34 -8.47
N MET A 234 15.58 -7.78 -9.47
CA MET A 234 16.01 -6.62 -10.22
C MET A 234 14.99 -5.48 -10.10
N PRO A 235 15.43 -4.21 -9.99
CA PRO A 235 14.51 -3.08 -10.04
C PRO A 235 13.89 -2.94 -11.45
N VAL A 236 12.62 -2.55 -11.49
CA VAL A 236 11.94 -2.11 -12.70
C VAL A 236 12.33 -0.66 -12.99
N GLN A 237 12.20 -0.22 -14.25
CA GLN A 237 12.41 1.17 -14.65
C GLN A 237 11.71 2.15 -13.68
N GLY A 238 12.48 3.12 -13.17
CA GLY A 238 12.02 4.09 -12.17
C GLY A 238 12.23 3.66 -10.71
N GLY A 239 12.75 2.45 -10.44
CA GLY A 239 13.21 2.02 -9.11
C GLY A 239 12.12 1.86 -8.04
N ARG A 240 10.86 2.07 -8.41
CA ARG A 240 9.73 1.97 -7.48
C ARG A 240 9.39 0.51 -7.16
N TRP A 241 9.43 -0.36 -8.17
CA TRP A 241 9.09 -1.80 -8.09
C TRP A 241 10.26 -2.67 -8.52
N TRP A 242 10.11 -3.98 -8.30
CA TRP A 242 11.09 -5.00 -8.63
C TRP A 242 10.44 -6.22 -9.25
N GLU A 243 11.23 -7.03 -9.94
CA GLU A 243 10.87 -8.33 -10.50
C GLU A 243 11.98 -9.35 -10.21
N ILE A 244 11.65 -10.64 -10.25
CA ILE A 244 12.64 -11.72 -10.10
C ILE A 244 13.56 -11.74 -11.33
N ALA A 245 14.86 -11.83 -11.08
CA ALA A 245 15.87 -11.89 -12.11
C ALA A 245 15.67 -13.12 -13.02
N GLY A 246 15.89 -12.95 -14.31
CA GLY A 246 15.67 -14.01 -15.31
C GLY A 246 14.24 -14.07 -15.86
N ILE A 247 13.24 -13.47 -15.21
CA ILE A 247 11.88 -13.38 -15.76
C ILE A 247 11.71 -12.11 -16.61
N SER A 248 11.66 -12.28 -17.92
CA SER A 248 11.65 -11.26 -18.95
C SER A 248 10.40 -10.40 -18.91
N ARG A 249 10.53 -9.18 -19.45
CA ARG A 249 9.39 -8.28 -19.67
C ARG A 249 8.34 -8.90 -20.60
N ARG A 250 8.78 -9.62 -21.64
CA ARG A 250 7.91 -10.32 -22.60
C ARG A 250 6.96 -11.29 -21.89
N LEU A 251 7.50 -12.14 -21.03
CA LEU A 251 6.70 -13.13 -20.30
C LEU A 251 5.74 -12.46 -19.31
N ARG A 252 6.18 -11.40 -18.61
CA ARG A 252 5.29 -10.64 -17.71
C ARG A 252 4.14 -9.97 -18.44
N GLU A 253 4.40 -9.32 -19.58
CA GLU A 253 3.37 -8.65 -20.38
C GLU A 253 2.38 -9.66 -21.01
N LYS A 254 2.85 -10.86 -21.38
CA LYS A 254 2.01 -11.96 -21.90
C LYS A 254 0.88 -12.38 -20.94
N PHE A 255 1.09 -12.22 -19.63
CA PHE A 255 0.10 -12.52 -18.60
C PHE A 255 -0.47 -11.27 -17.93
N SER A 256 -0.36 -10.08 -18.53
CA SER A 256 -0.84 -8.82 -17.95
C SER A 256 -1.97 -8.21 -18.80
N LEU A 257 -2.94 -9.02 -19.22
CA LEU A 257 -4.03 -8.62 -20.12
C LEU A 257 -4.89 -7.48 -19.56
N CYS A 258 -5.21 -7.50 -18.26
CA CYS A 258 -6.01 -6.43 -17.63
C CYS A 258 -5.27 -5.09 -17.65
N THR A 259 -3.94 -5.09 -17.50
CA THR A 259 -3.13 -3.87 -17.61
C THR A 259 -3.19 -3.33 -19.04
N ARG A 260 -3.04 -4.22 -20.03
CA ARG A 260 -3.11 -3.85 -21.45
C ARG A 260 -4.45 -3.24 -21.83
N GLU A 261 -5.57 -3.84 -21.39
CA GLU A 261 -6.92 -3.31 -21.63
C GLU A 261 -7.10 -1.91 -21.01
N ILE A 262 -6.56 -1.69 -19.80
CA ILE A 262 -6.59 -0.38 -19.14
C ILE A 262 -5.73 0.63 -19.91
N ASP A 263 -4.55 0.24 -20.38
CA ASP A 263 -3.65 1.11 -21.15
C ASP A 263 -4.24 1.47 -22.52
N GLU A 264 -4.84 0.51 -23.22
CA GLU A 264 -5.56 0.72 -24.49
C GLU A 264 -6.73 1.70 -24.29
N TYR A 265 -7.59 1.45 -23.29
CA TYR A 265 -8.69 2.36 -22.97
C TYR A 265 -8.19 3.75 -22.56
N ALA A 266 -7.12 3.85 -21.76
CA ALA A 266 -6.54 5.12 -21.37
C ALA A 266 -6.02 5.93 -22.58
N ASN A 267 -5.42 5.26 -23.56
CA ASN A 267 -4.98 5.90 -24.81
C ASN A 267 -6.18 6.35 -25.66
N GLU A 268 -7.23 5.55 -25.76
CA GLU A 268 -8.47 5.90 -26.47
C GLU A 268 -9.17 7.12 -25.87
N VAL A 269 -9.24 7.22 -24.54
CA VAL A 269 -9.88 8.36 -23.85
C VAL A 269 -8.93 9.55 -23.62
N GLY A 270 -7.70 9.50 -24.13
CA GLY A 270 -6.72 10.60 -24.02
C GLY A 270 -6.22 10.86 -22.60
N VAL A 271 -6.29 9.86 -21.70
CA VAL A 271 -5.81 9.98 -20.32
C VAL A 271 -4.33 9.64 -20.26
N ILE A 272 -3.50 10.69 -20.27
CA ILE A 272 -2.04 10.59 -20.16
C ILE A 272 -1.62 10.74 -18.68
N GLY A 273 -0.91 9.74 -18.14
CA GLY A 273 -0.26 9.77 -16.82
C GLY A 273 -0.93 8.94 -15.71
N ASP A 274 -0.11 8.33 -14.84
CA ASP A 274 -0.53 7.37 -13.79
C ASP A 274 -1.61 7.88 -12.83
N LYS A 275 -1.58 9.17 -12.47
CA LYS A 275 -2.51 9.77 -11.49
C LYS A 275 -3.96 9.86 -11.97
N ASN A 276 -4.20 9.82 -13.28
CA ASN A 276 -5.54 9.90 -13.87
C ASN A 276 -6.09 8.54 -14.31
N ARG A 277 -5.30 7.46 -14.17
CA ARG A 277 -5.70 6.08 -14.50
C ARG A 277 -6.45 5.38 -13.36
N ASP A 278 -6.35 5.92 -12.14
CA ASP A 278 -7.01 5.48 -10.91
C ASP A 278 -8.55 5.66 -10.98
N GLY A 279 -9.20 4.85 -11.80
CA GLY A 279 -10.64 4.90 -12.06
C GLY A 279 -11.05 4.19 -13.34
N LEU A 280 -10.15 4.13 -14.32
CA LEU A 280 -10.41 3.50 -15.63
C LEU A 280 -10.65 1.99 -15.48
N GLY A 281 -9.87 1.29 -14.64
CA GLY A 281 -10.10 -0.13 -14.35
C GLY A 281 -11.44 -0.45 -13.65
N ALA A 282 -12.14 0.55 -13.11
CA ALA A 282 -13.50 0.38 -12.58
C ALA A 282 -14.59 0.58 -13.67
N LEU A 283 -14.26 1.30 -14.75
CA LEU A 283 -15.15 1.63 -15.86
C LEU A 283 -15.15 0.56 -16.96
N THR A 284 -14.02 -0.11 -17.20
CA THR A 284 -13.89 -1.24 -18.15
C THR A 284 -14.49 -2.56 -17.60
N ARG A 285 -15.31 -2.47 -16.55
CA ARG A 285 -15.84 -3.62 -15.80
C ARG A 285 -16.89 -4.40 -16.61
N SER A 286 -16.48 -5.52 -17.20
CA SER A 286 -17.39 -6.51 -17.79
C SER A 286 -18.30 -7.13 -16.73
N LYS A 287 -19.59 -7.32 -17.06
CA LYS A 287 -20.56 -8.02 -16.19
C LYS A 287 -20.34 -9.54 -16.27
N LYS A 288 -20.42 -10.18 -15.10
CA LYS A 288 -20.02 -11.57 -14.78
C LYS A 288 -20.86 -12.67 -15.46
N SER A 289 -20.20 -13.68 -16.02
CA SER A 289 -20.63 -15.10 -16.14
C SER A 289 -19.46 -15.93 -16.71
N ALA A 290 -19.01 -17.04 -16.11
CA ALA A 290 -19.72 -18.33 -16.03
C ALA A 290 -19.42 -19.10 -14.72
N SER A 291 -20.34 -19.99 -14.33
CA SER A 291 -20.21 -20.89 -13.18
C SER A 291 -19.57 -22.22 -13.61
N GLY A 292 -18.50 -22.68 -12.93
CA GLY A 292 -18.11 -24.11 -12.94
C GLY A 292 -16.70 -24.55 -13.40
N VAL A 293 -15.82 -23.66 -13.89
CA VAL A 293 -14.35 -23.92 -14.01
C VAL A 293 -13.76 -24.08 -12.59
N THR A 294 -12.54 -24.55 -12.36
CA THR A 294 -11.84 -24.58 -11.06
C THR A 294 -10.53 -23.78 -11.09
N LEU A 295 -9.93 -23.48 -9.94
CA LEU A 295 -8.57 -22.89 -9.92
C LEU A 295 -7.55 -23.84 -10.58
N GLU A 296 -7.76 -25.15 -10.49
CA GLU A 296 -6.94 -26.14 -11.17
C GLU A 296 -7.11 -26.08 -12.70
N ASP A 297 -8.35 -25.91 -13.17
CA ASP A 297 -8.62 -25.69 -14.60
C ASP A 297 -7.99 -24.38 -15.10
N LEU A 298 -8.05 -23.30 -14.31
CA LEU A 298 -7.36 -22.04 -14.63
C LEU A 298 -5.85 -22.23 -14.71
N ARG A 299 -5.26 -22.96 -13.76
CA ARG A 299 -3.83 -23.31 -13.80
C ARG A 299 -3.48 -24.13 -15.04
N ALA A 300 -4.33 -25.07 -15.44
CA ALA A 300 -4.15 -25.82 -16.68
C ALA A 300 -4.17 -24.89 -17.90
N LYS A 301 -5.12 -23.94 -17.95
CA LYS A 301 -5.18 -22.90 -19.00
C LYS A 301 -3.94 -22.00 -18.99
N TRP A 302 -3.45 -21.58 -17.82
CA TRP A 302 -2.24 -20.77 -17.71
C TRP A 302 -1.00 -21.53 -18.17
N ARG A 303 -0.87 -22.81 -17.80
CA ARG A 303 0.23 -23.68 -18.24
C ARG A 303 0.19 -23.90 -19.75
N ALA A 304 -0.98 -24.13 -20.34
CA ALA A 304 -1.14 -24.30 -21.78
C ALA A 304 -0.73 -23.05 -22.58
N ARG A 305 -0.77 -21.86 -21.96
CA ARG A 305 -0.30 -20.61 -22.58
C ARG A 305 1.23 -20.48 -22.57
N LEU A 306 1.98 -21.24 -21.79
CA LEU A 306 3.45 -21.14 -21.74
C LEU A 306 4.09 -21.85 -22.95
N THR A 307 5.08 -21.20 -23.57
CA THR A 307 5.94 -21.84 -24.58
C THR A 307 7.11 -22.58 -23.90
N ALA A 308 7.84 -23.39 -24.66
CA ALA A 308 9.07 -24.00 -24.18
C ALA A 308 10.12 -22.96 -23.74
N GLU A 309 10.17 -21.79 -24.43
CA GLU A 309 11.01 -20.66 -24.04
C GLU A 309 10.58 -20.07 -22.69
N ASP A 310 9.26 -19.86 -22.49
CA ASP A 310 8.74 -19.34 -21.21
C ASP A 310 9.05 -20.29 -20.05
N ILE A 311 8.95 -21.60 -20.29
CA ILE A 311 9.27 -22.64 -19.30
C ILE A 311 10.76 -22.61 -18.94
N ALA A 312 11.65 -22.57 -19.94
CA ALA A 312 13.09 -22.49 -19.70
C ALA A 312 13.48 -21.22 -18.92
N GLU A 313 12.80 -20.11 -19.21
CA GLU A 313 12.96 -18.84 -18.48
C GLU A 313 12.58 -18.97 -17.00
N LEU A 314 11.43 -19.58 -16.70
CA LEU A 314 10.94 -19.80 -15.33
C LEU A 314 11.83 -20.80 -14.55
N GLU A 315 12.36 -21.84 -15.21
CA GLU A 315 13.27 -22.83 -14.59
C GLU A 315 14.67 -22.26 -14.29
N ALA A 316 15.10 -21.27 -15.07
CA ALA A 316 16.35 -20.55 -14.87
C ALA A 316 16.22 -19.31 -13.96
N ALA A 317 15.00 -18.95 -13.55
CA ALA A 317 14.73 -17.75 -12.77
C ALA A 317 15.53 -17.71 -11.45
N GLY A 318 15.94 -16.50 -11.04
CA GLY A 318 16.67 -16.23 -9.81
C GLY A 318 18.17 -16.53 -9.87
N ARG A 319 18.69 -17.11 -10.97
CA ARG A 319 20.11 -17.45 -11.14
C ARG A 319 20.93 -16.31 -11.76
N SER A 320 20.93 -15.13 -11.15
CA SER A 320 21.90 -14.08 -11.54
C SER A 320 23.11 -14.08 -10.61
N GLY A 321 24.23 -13.54 -11.09
CA GLY A 321 25.43 -13.33 -10.28
C GLY A 321 25.17 -12.22 -9.27
N GLY A 322 25.61 -12.45 -8.03
CA GLY A 322 25.32 -11.59 -6.87
C GLY A 322 25.54 -10.11 -7.14
N GLN A 323 24.53 -9.32 -6.82
CA GLN A 323 24.59 -7.86 -6.76
C GLN A 323 25.23 -7.40 -5.45
N ASP A 324 25.92 -6.25 -5.50
CA ASP A 324 26.49 -5.61 -4.33
C ASP A 324 25.42 -5.38 -3.26
N ARG A 325 25.72 -5.80 -2.03
CA ARG A 325 24.80 -5.65 -0.90
C ARG A 325 24.76 -4.19 -0.47
N ILE A 326 23.58 -3.59 -0.50
CA ILE A 326 23.33 -2.26 0.05
C ILE A 326 23.08 -2.39 1.56
N SER A 327 23.82 -1.62 2.37
CA SER A 327 23.57 -1.57 3.82
C SER A 327 22.48 -0.55 4.17
N SER A 328 21.89 -0.69 5.36
CA SER A 328 20.93 0.28 5.90
C SER A 328 21.52 1.69 6.00
N GLY A 329 22.80 1.81 6.36
CA GLY A 329 23.50 3.09 6.40
C GLY A 329 23.65 3.72 5.01
N ASP A 330 23.93 2.93 3.98
CA ASP A 330 24.02 3.45 2.60
C ASP A 330 22.66 3.93 2.10
N ALA A 331 21.59 3.18 2.40
CA ALA A 331 20.22 3.56 2.06
C ALA A 331 19.76 4.84 2.77
N ILE A 332 20.10 5.01 4.06
CA ILE A 332 19.79 6.23 4.81
C ILE A 332 20.56 7.42 4.25
N ARG A 333 21.87 7.29 4.01
CA ARG A 333 22.68 8.39 3.45
C ARG A 333 22.16 8.83 2.08
N PHE A 334 21.90 7.88 1.18
CA PHE A 334 21.31 8.18 -0.12
C PHE A 334 20.00 8.98 0.00
N ALA A 335 19.11 8.55 0.90
CA ALA A 335 17.83 9.21 1.09
C ALA A 335 17.97 10.59 1.76
N LEU A 336 18.93 10.78 2.68
CA LEU A 336 19.24 12.08 3.29
C LEU A 336 19.79 13.04 2.23
N ASP A 337 20.79 12.62 1.47
CA ASP A 337 21.40 13.42 0.40
C ASP A 337 20.33 13.90 -0.59
N LYS A 338 19.46 12.98 -1.02
CA LYS A 338 18.37 13.29 -1.95
C LYS A 338 17.33 14.23 -1.35
N ALA A 339 16.92 14.00 -0.11
CA ALA A 339 15.84 14.76 0.51
C ALA A 339 16.28 16.17 0.94
N LEU A 340 17.54 16.30 1.37
CA LEU A 340 18.10 17.54 1.91
C LEU A 340 18.82 18.41 0.88
N GLU A 341 18.99 17.94 -0.37
CA GLU A 341 19.60 18.72 -1.46
C GLU A 341 18.92 20.10 -1.67
N ARG A 342 17.60 20.18 -1.44
CA ARG A 342 16.79 21.38 -1.70
C ARG A 342 15.87 21.77 -0.55
N SER A 343 16.01 21.12 0.60
CA SER A 343 15.14 21.31 1.76
C SER A 343 15.95 21.13 3.04
N SER A 344 15.75 21.98 4.04
CA SER A 344 16.50 21.90 5.30
C SER A 344 15.99 20.79 6.24
N ALA A 345 14.83 20.19 5.92
CA ALA A 345 14.28 19.03 6.61
C ALA A 345 13.34 18.24 5.69
N ALA A 346 13.21 16.94 5.93
CA ALA A 346 12.34 16.04 5.19
C ALA A 346 11.31 15.36 6.12
N GLU A 347 10.11 15.09 5.62
CA GLU A 347 9.14 14.27 6.37
C GLU A 347 9.63 12.82 6.42
N ARG A 348 9.52 12.19 7.60
CA ARG A 348 10.13 10.88 7.87
C ARG A 348 9.68 9.78 6.90
N ASN A 349 8.40 9.74 6.53
CA ASN A 349 7.89 8.69 5.65
C ASN A 349 8.36 8.90 4.21
N ASP A 350 8.38 10.13 3.71
CA ASP A 350 8.91 10.46 2.39
C ASP A 350 10.40 10.10 2.28
N PHE A 351 11.19 10.43 3.30
CA PHE A 351 12.58 10.02 3.44
C PHE A 351 12.73 8.48 3.45
N LEU A 352 11.97 7.77 4.29
CA LEU A 352 12.05 6.31 4.39
C LEU A 352 11.60 5.60 3.11
N ILE A 353 10.64 6.15 2.36
CA ILE A 353 10.25 5.61 1.05
C ILE A 353 11.45 5.55 0.12
N ASP A 354 12.26 6.61 0.08
CA ASP A 354 13.44 6.68 -0.79
C ASP A 354 14.54 5.71 -0.31
N ALA A 355 14.78 5.61 1.00
CA ALA A 355 15.72 4.66 1.57
C ALA A 355 15.32 3.21 1.26
N LEU A 356 14.05 2.86 1.46
CA LEU A 356 13.51 1.51 1.18
C LEU A 356 13.59 1.14 -0.30
N ARG A 357 13.38 2.12 -1.20
CA ARG A 357 13.51 1.89 -2.65
C ARG A 357 14.97 1.72 -3.07
N PHE A 358 15.88 2.49 -2.47
CA PHE A 358 17.30 2.37 -2.76
C PHE A 358 17.85 1.03 -2.27
N GLY A 359 17.58 0.65 -1.02
CA GLY A 359 18.02 -0.62 -0.44
C GLY A 359 17.13 -1.82 -0.78
N MET A 360 16.26 -1.70 -1.80
CA MET A 360 15.27 -2.73 -2.14
C MET A 360 15.92 -4.09 -2.37
N GLY A 361 15.41 -5.12 -1.69
CA GLY A 361 15.97 -6.48 -1.68
C GLY A 361 17.00 -6.74 -0.57
N TYR A 362 17.57 -5.71 0.04
CA TYR A 362 18.63 -5.86 1.04
C TYR A 362 18.23 -5.39 2.42
N VAL A 363 17.45 -4.31 2.48
CA VAL A 363 17.02 -3.69 3.73
C VAL A 363 15.51 -3.73 3.86
N THR A 364 15.04 -3.90 5.08
CA THR A 364 13.64 -3.74 5.49
C THR A 364 13.45 -2.42 6.18
N LEU A 365 12.19 -2.10 6.52
CA LEU A 365 11.93 -0.93 7.35
C LEU A 365 12.56 -1.09 8.73
N GLU A 366 12.44 -2.27 9.33
CA GLU A 366 12.98 -2.58 10.64
C GLU A 366 14.48 -2.32 10.69
N ASP A 367 15.22 -2.77 9.67
CA ASP A 367 16.67 -2.52 9.56
C ASP A 367 17.00 -1.01 9.48
N LEU A 368 16.16 -0.21 8.82
CA LEU A 368 16.33 1.24 8.70
C LEU A 368 15.96 1.96 10.00
N GLU A 369 14.89 1.54 10.69
CA GLU A 369 14.49 2.13 11.97
C GLU A 369 15.55 1.92 13.03
N ASP A 370 16.09 0.70 13.15
CA ASP A 370 17.18 0.39 14.07
C ASP A 370 18.43 1.23 13.76
N THR A 371 18.77 1.39 12.48
CA THR A 371 19.92 2.20 12.06
C THR A 371 19.70 3.68 12.33
N LEU A 372 18.49 4.21 12.09
CA LEU A 372 18.16 5.61 12.39
C LEU A 372 18.26 5.91 13.88
N ILE A 373 17.81 5.01 14.75
CA ILE A 373 17.92 5.16 16.21
C ILE A 373 19.40 5.31 16.61
N LEU A 374 20.28 4.49 16.04
CA LEU A 374 21.72 4.58 16.29
C LEU A 374 22.31 5.89 15.77
N MET A 375 21.97 6.29 14.55
CA MET A 375 22.45 7.55 13.95
C MET A 375 21.96 8.78 14.73
N GLU A 376 20.74 8.77 15.25
CA GLU A 376 20.22 9.83 16.12
C GLU A 376 20.96 9.87 17.45
N ALA A 377 21.21 8.71 18.08
CA ALA A 377 21.98 8.63 19.32
C ALA A 377 23.44 9.09 19.16
N GLU A 378 24.03 8.87 17.99
CA GLU A 378 25.37 9.35 17.63
C GLU A 378 25.39 10.82 17.18
N GLY A 379 24.22 11.47 17.10
CA GLY A 379 24.09 12.86 16.68
C GLY A 379 24.34 13.09 15.19
N GLN A 380 24.25 12.06 14.34
CA GLN A 380 24.36 12.16 12.88
C GLN A 380 23.05 12.60 12.22
N VAL A 381 21.92 12.32 12.88
CA VAL A 381 20.57 12.65 12.43
C VAL A 381 19.82 13.34 13.55
N ILE A 382 19.00 14.34 13.20
CA ILE A 382 18.12 15.05 14.12
C ILE A 382 16.68 14.75 13.71
N ALA A 383 15.89 14.21 14.64
CA ALA A 383 14.45 14.01 14.47
C ALA A 383 13.66 14.99 15.34
N ALA A 384 12.61 15.59 14.78
CA ALA A 384 11.73 16.49 15.52
C ALA A 384 10.26 16.33 15.11
N GLU A 385 9.36 16.39 16.09
CA GLU A 385 7.92 16.37 15.87
C GLU A 385 7.37 17.77 15.59
N ARG A 386 6.69 17.94 14.47
CA ARG A 386 5.97 19.18 14.12
C ARG A 386 4.67 18.86 13.39
N ASN A 387 3.56 19.44 13.85
CA ASN A 387 2.23 19.22 13.28
C ASN A 387 1.81 17.74 13.23
N GLU A 388 2.11 16.98 14.30
CA GLU A 388 1.87 15.54 14.41
C GLU A 388 2.57 14.73 13.29
N ARG A 389 3.72 15.19 12.81
CA ARG A 389 4.60 14.51 11.85
C ARG A 389 6.03 14.59 12.35
N THR A 390 6.78 13.51 12.12
CA THR A 390 8.22 13.49 12.36
C THR A 390 8.95 14.06 11.14
N TRP A 391 9.85 14.99 11.40
CA TRP A 391 10.77 15.58 10.44
C TRP A 391 12.19 15.16 10.76
N ILE A 392 12.99 14.95 9.72
CA ILE A 392 14.37 14.47 9.80
C ILE A 392 15.29 15.49 9.12
N THR A 393 16.43 15.78 9.73
CA THR A 393 17.53 16.57 9.16
C THR A 393 18.89 16.08 9.69
N THR A 394 19.99 16.68 9.25
CA THR A 394 21.35 16.44 9.76
C THR A 394 21.87 17.67 10.51
N PRO A 395 22.86 17.52 11.41
CA PRO A 395 23.48 18.67 12.08
C PRO A 395 24.05 19.71 11.11
N ASP A 396 24.71 19.26 10.04
CA ASP A 396 25.33 20.14 9.05
C ASP A 396 24.28 21.02 8.34
N VAL A 397 23.16 20.42 7.91
CA VAL A 397 22.06 21.14 7.26
C VAL A 397 21.34 22.07 8.25
N ALA A 398 21.20 21.65 9.50
CA ALA A 398 20.64 22.50 10.54
C ALA A 398 21.53 23.71 10.86
N GLU A 399 22.86 23.55 10.83
CA GLU A 399 23.81 24.65 10.99
C GLU A 399 23.78 25.60 9.78
N GLU A 400 23.70 25.07 8.56
CA GLU A 400 23.54 25.87 7.34
C GLU A 400 22.25 26.71 7.37
N GLU A 401 21.13 26.10 7.72
CA GLU A 401 19.84 26.80 7.87
C GLU A 401 19.91 27.88 8.95
N LYS A 402 20.57 27.59 10.08
CA LYS A 402 20.76 28.56 11.16
C LYS A 402 21.61 29.74 10.70
N ALA A 403 22.72 29.49 9.98
CA ALA A 403 23.57 30.52 9.44
C ALA A 403 22.83 31.39 8.40
N LEU A 404 21.97 30.78 7.57
CA LEU A 404 21.10 31.49 6.64
C LEU A 404 20.11 32.40 7.38
N CYS A 405 19.44 31.89 8.42
CA CYS A 405 18.51 32.67 9.24
C CYS A 405 19.20 33.85 9.93
N GLU A 406 20.39 33.62 10.50
CA GLU A 406 21.19 34.66 11.14
C GLU A 406 21.64 35.72 10.13
N ALA A 407 22.11 35.32 8.95
CA ALA A 407 22.51 36.24 7.88
C ALA A 407 21.34 37.09 7.37
N VAL A 408 20.13 36.51 7.24
CA VAL A 408 18.93 37.25 6.86
C VAL A 408 18.59 38.27 7.95
N ARG A 409 18.47 37.83 9.21
CA ARG A 409 18.10 38.71 10.33
C ARG A 409 19.09 39.85 10.52
N ASP A 410 20.39 39.55 10.46
CA ASP A 410 21.44 40.53 10.70
C ASP A 410 21.65 41.46 9.48
N GLY A 411 21.25 41.02 8.28
CA GLY A 411 21.28 41.80 7.04
C GLY A 411 20.02 42.66 6.78
N THR A 412 18.93 42.43 7.51
CA THR A 412 17.70 43.22 7.37
C THR A 412 17.99 44.69 7.66
N GLY A 413 17.79 45.55 6.65
CA GLY A 413 17.97 47.01 6.77
C GLY A 413 19.42 47.51 6.72
N THR A 414 20.41 46.65 6.47
CA THR A 414 21.83 47.07 6.38
C THR A 414 22.28 47.46 4.97
N CYS A 415 21.47 47.17 3.95
CA CYS A 415 21.78 47.42 2.55
C CYS A 415 20.80 48.44 1.95
N GLU A 416 21.31 49.32 1.09
CA GLU A 416 20.47 50.23 0.30
C GLU A 416 19.53 49.44 -0.62
N PRO A 417 18.24 49.79 -0.70
CA PRO A 417 17.30 49.11 -1.58
C PRO A 417 17.72 49.23 -3.05
N PHE A 418 17.79 48.10 -3.75
CA PHE A 418 18.10 48.09 -5.19
C PHE A 418 17.04 48.86 -6.03
N LYS A 419 15.82 48.98 -5.49
CA LYS A 419 14.73 49.78 -6.05
C LYS A 419 13.86 50.36 -4.92
N THR A 420 13.73 51.67 -4.88
CA THR A 420 12.84 52.38 -3.95
C THR A 420 11.38 52.31 -4.42
N GLY A 421 10.44 52.20 -3.48
CA GLY A 421 9.00 52.16 -3.75
C GLY A 421 8.48 50.84 -4.35
N HIS A 422 9.27 49.77 -4.34
CA HIS A 422 8.79 48.44 -4.73
C HIS A 422 8.14 47.76 -3.53
N GLU A 423 6.83 47.51 -3.60
CA GLU A 423 6.13 46.67 -2.62
C GLU A 423 6.40 45.20 -2.93
N PHE A 424 7.19 44.55 -2.07
CA PHE A 424 7.30 43.10 -2.10
C PHE A 424 5.94 42.49 -1.74
N LYS A 425 5.50 41.52 -2.54
CA LYS A 425 4.33 40.74 -2.16
C LYS A 425 4.64 40.03 -0.84
N PRO A 426 3.73 40.10 0.14
CA PRO A 426 3.92 39.38 1.39
C PRO A 426 4.14 37.89 1.12
N ILE A 427 5.11 37.32 1.81
CA ILE A 427 5.35 35.88 1.80
C ILE A 427 4.32 35.28 2.75
N ILE A 428 3.44 34.44 2.22
CA ILE A 428 2.49 33.71 3.06
C ILE A 428 3.21 32.43 3.52
N GLY A 429 3.56 32.36 4.79
CA GLY A 429 4.11 31.15 5.38
C GLY A 429 3.07 30.02 5.42
N GLU A 430 3.52 28.79 5.64
CA GLU A 430 2.68 27.59 5.61
C GLU A 430 1.51 27.60 6.62
N ASN A 431 1.60 28.44 7.66
CA ASN A 431 0.55 28.68 8.65
C ASN A 431 -0.46 29.76 8.23
N GLY A 432 -0.37 30.28 7.00
CA GLY A 432 -1.21 31.37 6.51
C GLY A 432 -0.84 32.75 7.06
N GLN A 433 0.25 32.86 7.83
CA GLN A 433 0.76 34.16 8.26
C GLN A 433 1.45 34.85 7.09
N SER A 434 1.07 36.10 6.89
CA SER A 434 1.70 36.99 5.92
C SER A 434 2.91 37.63 6.59
N PHE A 435 4.09 37.41 6.04
CA PHE A 435 5.33 38.07 6.42
C PHE A 435 5.66 39.11 5.35
N THR A 436 5.84 40.35 5.76
CA THR A 436 6.61 41.30 4.95
C THR A 436 8.09 41.12 5.27
N LEU A 437 8.99 41.30 4.30
CA LEU A 437 10.44 41.22 4.54
C LEU A 437 10.94 42.19 5.62
N SER A 438 10.13 43.18 6.01
CA SER A 438 10.38 44.10 7.12
C SER A 438 10.00 43.56 8.51
N GLU A 439 9.31 42.42 8.59
CA GLU A 439 8.84 41.78 9.83
C GLU A 439 9.64 40.52 10.21
N VAL A 440 10.60 40.12 9.37
CA VAL A 440 11.60 39.06 9.64
C VAL A 440 12.90 39.72 10.06
#